data_AF-K8W684-F1
#
_entry.id   AF-K8W684-F1
#
_cell.length_a   1.000
_cell.length_b   1.000
_cell.length_c   1.000
_cell.angle_alpha   90.00
_cell.angle_beta   90.00
_cell.angle_gamma   90.00
#
_symmetry.space_group_name_H-M   'P 1'
#
loop_
_entity.id
_entity.type
_entity.pdbx_description
1 polymer ?
#
loop_
_entity_poly.entity_id
_entity_poly.type
_entity_poly.pdbx_seq_one_letter_code
_entity_poly.pdbx_strand_id
1 'polypeptide(L)'
;MSVKSKGACPFCNEQIVPIIVEENSIRRDKCQCPECSGIVYVCRSPGCNNYTKGGDFWDDELCPSCTDGISGNVKGVAVISAVGLLFSAFQKKD
;
A
#
# COMPACT_ATOMS: atom_id res chain seq x y z
N MET A 1 -6.25 -3.73 -23.99
CA MET A 1 -6.67 -4.05 -22.61
C MET A 1 -5.49 -3.80 -21.71
N SER A 2 -5.65 -3.01 -20.66
CA SER A 2 -4.58 -2.84 -19.68
C SER A 2 -4.37 -4.18 -18.96
N VAL A 3 -3.14 -4.58 -18.70
CA VAL A 3 -2.81 -5.80 -17.95
C VAL A 3 -2.24 -5.36 -16.60
N LYS A 4 -2.73 -5.93 -15.51
CA LYS A 4 -2.20 -5.67 -14.17
C LYS A 4 -0.98 -6.54 -13.89
N SER A 5 -0.10 -6.05 -13.03
CA SER A 5 1.10 -6.76 -12.58
C SER A 5 0.76 -8.12 -11.96
N LYS A 6 1.67 -9.10 -12.06
CA LYS A 6 1.51 -10.35 -11.28
C LYS A 6 1.68 -10.08 -9.78
N GLY A 7 0.82 -10.65 -8.95
CA GLY A 7 0.87 -10.46 -7.49
C GLY A 7 -0.05 -11.39 -6.70
N ALA A 8 0.09 -11.39 -5.37
CA ALA A 8 -0.57 -12.35 -4.50
C ALA A 8 -2.04 -11.99 -4.24
N CYS A 9 -2.93 -12.97 -4.37
CA CYS A 9 -4.35 -12.82 -4.05
C CYS A 9 -4.58 -12.87 -2.52
N PRO A 10 -5.33 -11.92 -1.92
CA PRO A 10 -5.56 -11.88 -0.48
C PRO A 10 -6.60 -12.91 0.03
N PHE A 11 -7.19 -13.69 -0.88
CA PHE A 11 -8.19 -14.71 -0.54
C PHE A 11 -7.61 -16.11 -0.55
N CYS A 12 -6.92 -16.49 -1.64
CA CYS A 12 -6.34 -17.83 -1.82
C CYS A 12 -4.82 -17.86 -1.73
N ASN A 13 -4.15 -16.72 -1.59
CA ASN A 13 -2.68 -16.56 -1.53
C ASN A 13 -1.90 -17.00 -2.79
N GLU A 14 -2.60 -17.36 -3.87
CA GLU A 14 -1.98 -17.68 -5.15
C GLU A 14 -1.42 -16.44 -5.86
N GLN A 15 -0.36 -16.65 -6.65
CA GLN A 15 0.27 -15.61 -7.47
C GLN A 15 -0.45 -15.46 -8.81
N ILE A 16 -1.27 -14.42 -8.94
CA ILE A 16 -2.21 -14.26 -10.06
C ILE A 16 -1.88 -13.07 -10.96
N VAL A 17 -2.37 -13.14 -12.20
CA VAL A 17 -2.63 -11.96 -13.03
C VAL A 17 -4.16 -11.84 -13.10
N PRO A 18 -4.76 -10.84 -12.46
CA PRO A 18 -6.21 -10.78 -12.32
C PRO A 18 -6.86 -10.33 -13.62
N ILE A 19 -8.13 -10.67 -13.76
CA ILE A 19 -8.97 -10.25 -14.88
C ILE A 19 -9.61 -8.92 -14.51
N ILE A 20 -9.46 -7.90 -15.35
CA ILE A 20 -10.14 -6.61 -15.11
C ILE A 20 -11.62 -6.79 -15.45
N VAL A 21 -12.49 -6.57 -14.46
CA VAL A 21 -13.95 -6.62 -14.65
C VAL A 21 -14.56 -5.23 -14.82
N GLU A 22 -13.89 -4.20 -14.30
CA GLU A 22 -14.36 -2.82 -14.39
C GLU A 22 -13.16 -1.85 -14.35
N GLU A 23 -12.93 -1.10 -15.42
CA GLU A 23 -11.95 0.00 -15.44
C GLU A 23 -12.59 1.28 -14.87
N ASN A 24 -11.90 1.95 -13.96
CA ASN A 24 -12.35 3.15 -13.27
C ASN A 24 -11.31 4.26 -13.40
N SER A 25 -11.78 5.51 -13.56
CA SER A 25 -10.90 6.69 -13.65
C SER A 25 -10.68 7.41 -12.32
N ILE A 26 -11.65 7.33 -11.42
CA ILE A 26 -11.61 7.98 -10.10
C ILE A 26 -11.34 6.95 -9.00
N ARG A 27 -12.02 5.79 -9.10
CA ARG A 27 -11.84 4.66 -8.20
C ARG A 27 -10.79 3.69 -8.75
N ARG A 28 -10.41 2.70 -7.95
CA ARG A 28 -9.53 1.63 -8.41
C ARG A 28 -10.28 0.72 -9.37
N ASP A 29 -9.56 0.17 -10.34
CA ASP A 29 -10.10 -0.87 -11.21
C ASP A 29 -10.51 -2.09 -10.40
N LYS A 30 -11.73 -2.56 -10.63
CA LYS A 30 -12.21 -3.81 -10.03
C LYS A 30 -11.65 -4.96 -10.85
N CYS A 31 -10.95 -5.85 -10.18
CA CYS A 31 -10.36 -7.01 -10.81
C CYS A 31 -10.87 -8.28 -10.13
N GLN A 32 -10.77 -9.42 -10.82
CA GLN A 32 -11.19 -10.72 -10.33
C GLN A 32 -10.01 -11.69 -10.33
N CYS A 33 -9.87 -12.43 -9.23
CA CYS A 33 -8.92 -13.53 -9.13
C CYS A 33 -9.36 -14.69 -10.05
N PRO A 34 -8.49 -15.19 -10.97
CA PRO A 34 -8.83 -16.31 -11.84
C PRO A 34 -8.93 -17.65 -11.08
N GLU A 35 -8.27 -17.77 -9.91
CA GLU A 35 -8.21 -19.03 -9.15
C GLU A 35 -9.40 -19.21 -8.20
N CYS A 36 -9.83 -18.13 -7.55
CA CYS A 36 -10.86 -18.20 -6.50
C CYS A 36 -12.07 -17.29 -6.77
N SER A 37 -12.11 -16.62 -7.92
CA SER A 37 -13.18 -15.70 -8.35
C SER A 37 -13.42 -14.49 -7.42
N GLY A 38 -12.58 -14.28 -6.41
CA GLY A 38 -12.69 -13.18 -5.46
C GLY A 38 -12.42 -11.82 -6.12
N ILE A 39 -13.17 -10.80 -5.71
CA ILE A 39 -12.98 -9.42 -6.17
C ILE A 39 -11.79 -8.79 -5.44
N VAL A 40 -10.82 -8.36 -6.24
CA VAL A 40 -9.54 -7.83 -5.78
C VAL A 40 -9.25 -6.47 -6.38
N TYR A 41 -8.48 -5.68 -5.65
CA TYR A 41 -7.96 -4.39 -6.10
C TYR A 41 -6.44 -4.35 -5.96
N VAL A 42 -5.77 -3.47 -6.71
CA VAL A 42 -4.32 -3.26 -6.58
C VAL A 42 -4.02 -2.58 -5.25
N CYS A 43 -3.03 -3.08 -4.51
CA CYS A 43 -2.53 -2.48 -3.27
C CYS A 43 -2.03 -1.05 -3.52
N ARG A 44 -2.32 -0.11 -2.61
CA ARG A 44 -1.83 1.27 -2.73
C ARG A 44 -0.40 1.49 -2.23
N SER A 45 0.23 0.50 -1.60
CA SER A 45 1.60 0.64 -1.11
C SER A 45 2.55 0.87 -2.29
N PRO A 46 3.38 1.93 -2.27
CA PRO A 46 4.38 2.18 -3.31
C PRO A 46 5.28 0.95 -3.52
N GLY A 47 5.47 0.55 -4.78
CA GLY A 47 6.29 -0.61 -5.16
C GLY A 47 5.67 -1.98 -4.88
N CYS A 48 4.45 -2.04 -4.33
CA CYS A 48 3.75 -3.30 -4.10
C CYS A 48 2.87 -3.67 -5.30
N ASN A 49 2.97 -4.92 -5.77
CA ASN A 49 2.15 -5.45 -6.85
C ASN A 49 1.08 -6.45 -6.35
N ASN A 50 0.93 -6.62 -5.03
CA ASN A 50 -0.05 -7.54 -4.45
C ASN A 50 -1.46 -6.96 -4.46
N TYR A 51 -2.42 -7.81 -4.14
CA TYR A 51 -3.84 -7.49 -4.19
C TYR A 51 -4.47 -7.34 -2.80
N THR A 52 -5.51 -6.53 -2.74
CA THR A 52 -6.29 -6.24 -1.53
C THR A 52 -7.76 -6.62 -1.72
N LYS A 53 -8.44 -6.91 -0.62
CA LYS A 53 -9.85 -7.34 -0.65
C LYS A 53 -10.75 -6.15 -0.96
N GLY A 54 -11.77 -6.40 -1.76
CA GLY A 54 -12.94 -5.53 -1.80
C GLY A 54 -13.81 -5.73 -0.59
N GLY A 55 -14.24 -4.65 0.05
CA GLY A 55 -15.24 -4.72 1.12
C GLY A 55 -16.58 -4.19 0.60
N ASP A 56 -17.68 -4.63 1.22
CA ASP A 56 -19.04 -4.26 0.79
C ASP A 56 -19.34 -2.76 0.95
N PHE A 57 -18.64 -2.11 1.89
CA PHE A 57 -18.79 -0.68 2.19
C PHE A 57 -17.52 0.12 1.89
N TRP A 58 -16.35 -0.46 2.14
CA TRP A 58 -15.05 0.15 1.93
C TRP A 58 -14.04 -0.92 1.52
N ASP A 59 -13.29 -0.66 0.46
CA ASP A 59 -12.23 -1.55 0.00
C ASP A 59 -10.97 -1.36 0.84
N ASP A 60 -10.35 -2.45 1.27
CA ASP A 60 -9.08 -2.40 1.99
C ASP A 60 -8.02 -1.71 1.13
N GLU A 61 -7.29 -0.75 1.70
CA GLU A 61 -6.32 0.05 0.95
C GLU A 61 -4.97 -0.67 0.73
N LEU A 62 -4.65 -1.59 1.64
CA LEU A 62 -3.38 -2.29 1.71
C LEU A 62 -3.61 -3.80 1.71
N CYS A 63 -2.80 -4.51 0.92
CA CYS A 63 -2.78 -5.97 0.94
C CYS A 63 -2.29 -6.49 2.31
N PRO A 64 -2.59 -7.75 2.69
CA PRO A 64 -2.19 -8.32 3.97
C PRO A 64 -0.69 -8.16 4.28
N SER A 65 0.19 -8.38 3.29
CA SER A 65 1.64 -8.23 3.49
C SER A 65 2.09 -6.80 3.83
N CYS A 66 1.37 -5.79 3.34
CA CYS A 66 1.66 -4.39 3.65
C CYS A 66 1.06 -3.96 5.00
N THR A 67 -0.10 -4.52 5.35
CA THR A 67 -0.77 -4.25 6.63
C THR A 67 -0.01 -4.88 7.79
N ASP A 68 0.47 -6.12 7.65
CA ASP A 68 1.24 -6.81 8.69
C ASP A 68 2.56 -6.10 9.02
N GLY A 69 3.14 -5.40 8.03
CA GLY A 69 4.34 -4.57 8.23
C GLY A 69 4.11 -3.35 9.14
N ILE A 70 2.88 -2.82 9.19
CA ILE A 70 2.51 -1.66 10.03
C ILE A 70 2.42 -2.08 11.51
N SER A 71 2.01 -3.32 11.77
CA SER A 71 1.94 -3.90 13.11
C SER A 71 3.32 -4.27 13.67
N GLY A 72 4.33 -4.44 12.80
CA GLY A 72 5.60 -5.08 13.16
C GLY A 72 6.83 -4.18 13.30
N ASN A 73 6.85 -2.96 12.73
CA ASN A 73 8.06 -2.12 12.76
C ASN A 73 7.78 -0.61 12.82
N VAL A 74 7.32 -0.14 13.98
CA VAL A 74 7.72 1.19 14.49
C VAL A 74 9.19 1.15 14.90
N LYS A 75 10.10 0.99 13.94
CA LYS A 75 11.53 1.26 14.11
C LYS A 75 11.98 2.22 13.02
N GLY A 76 11.87 3.51 13.33
CA GLY A 76 12.77 4.52 12.79
C GLY A 76 12.33 5.22 11.51
N VAL A 77 11.37 6.13 11.62
CA VAL A 77 11.52 7.46 10.99
C VAL A 77 11.16 8.48 12.07
N ALA A 78 12.11 8.75 12.97
CA ALA A 78 12.12 10.02 13.67
C ALA A 78 12.45 11.07 12.61
N VAL A 79 11.43 11.77 12.11
CA VAL A 79 11.66 13.01 11.36
C VAL A 79 12.31 13.97 12.36
N ILE A 80 13.63 14.08 12.29
CA ILE A 80 14.40 15.04 13.06
C ILE A 80 14.00 16.42 12.53
N SER A 81 13.14 17.12 13.27
CA SER A 81 12.94 18.55 13.11
C SER A 81 14.22 19.28 13.56
N ALA A 82 15.26 19.27 12.72
CA ALA A 82 16.44 20.11 12.90
C ALA A 82 16.21 21.49 12.29
N VAL A 83 15.18 22.20 12.75
CA VAL A 83 15.03 23.64 12.53
C VAL A 83 14.54 24.22 13.85
N GLY A 84 15.45 24.56 14.76
CA GLY A 84 15.02 25.11 16.05
C GLY A 84 16.07 25.67 17.00
N LEU A 85 17.23 25.03 17.21
CA LEU A 85 18.02 25.35 18.42
C LEU A 85 19.54 25.39 18.23
N LEU A 86 20.05 26.12 17.23
CA LEU A 86 21.50 26.41 17.11
C LEU A 86 21.86 27.89 16.88
N PHE A 87 21.07 28.84 17.40
CA PHE A 87 21.43 30.26 17.40
C PHE A 87 21.55 30.91 18.79
N SER A 88 21.82 30.13 19.84
CA SER A 88 22.01 30.73 21.17
C SER A 88 23.08 30.00 21.97
N ALA A 89 24.33 30.01 21.51
CA ALA A 89 25.46 29.57 22.36
C ALA A 89 26.86 30.08 21.98
N PHE A 90 27.07 30.99 21.01
CA PHE A 90 28.44 31.42 20.64
C PHE A 90 28.58 32.92 20.31
N GLN A 91 28.04 33.80 21.16
CA GLN A 91 28.38 35.24 21.15
C GLN A 91 28.66 35.72 22.59
N LYS A 92 29.83 35.33 23.10
CA LYS A 92 30.60 35.90 24.24
C LYS A 92 31.92 35.12 24.19
N LYS A 93 33.14 35.65 24.15
CA LYS A 93 33.81 36.89 24.57
C LYS A 93 35.22 36.73 23.91
N ASP A 94 35.97 37.72 23.42
CA ASP A 94 36.44 39.00 23.94
C ASP A 94 36.75 39.97 22.78
#